data_AF-A0A451AJK7-F1
#
_entry.id   AF-A0A451AJK7-F1
#
_cell.length_a   1.000
_cell.length_b   1.000
_cell.length_c   1.000
_cell.angle_alpha   90.00
_cell.angle_beta   90.00
_cell.angle_gamma   90.00
#
_symmetry.space_group_name_H-M   'P 1'
#
loop_
_entity.id
_entity.type
_entity.pdbx_description
1 polymer ?
#
loop_
_entity_poly.entity_id
_entity_poly.type
_entity_poly.pdbx_seq_one_letter_code
_entity_poly.pdbx_strand_id
1 'polypeptide(L)'
;AAFSVEKKGEERLLIVQEVQRTWLRRLDTEAVFDAIREAVSDRHELVVHDIVLLRPARLPKTSSGKVQRRACQAQFLAGELDAVAEWRQPEVKEIRFIRLKRTWSDEEP
;
A
#
# COMPACT_ATOMS: atom_id res chain seq x y z
N ALA A 1 10.81 1.91 5.43
CA ALA A 1 10.01 1.98 6.67
C ALA A 1 8.75 1.17 6.48
N ALA A 2 8.24 0.57 7.55
CA ALA A 2 6.95 -0.12 7.56
C ALA A 2 6.20 0.33 8.82
N PHE A 3 4.93 0.69 8.67
CA PHE A 3 4.04 1.12 9.75
C PHE A 3 2.59 0.93 9.32
N SER A 4 1.67 0.94 10.27
CA SER A 4 0.24 0.90 9.97
C SER A 4 -0.39 2.30 10.02
N VAL A 5 -1.53 2.48 9.37
CA VAL A 5 -2.42 3.64 9.58
C VAL A 5 -3.85 3.15 9.73
N GLU A 6 -4.64 3.83 10.55
CA GLU A 6 -6.06 3.53 10.68
C GLU A 6 -6.83 4.12 9.49
N LYS A 7 -7.58 3.28 8.79
CA LYS A 7 -8.46 3.68 7.69
C LYS A 7 -9.78 2.95 7.81
N LYS A 8 -10.88 3.71 7.95
CA LYS A 8 -12.24 3.18 8.14
C LYS A 8 -12.35 2.22 9.36
N GLY A 9 -11.62 2.51 10.44
CA GLY A 9 -11.62 1.68 11.66
C GLY A 9 -10.76 0.42 11.58
N GLU A 10 -9.97 0.25 10.52
CA GLU A 10 -9.07 -0.89 10.36
C GLU A 10 -7.63 -0.43 10.17
N GLU A 11 -6.69 -1.13 10.81
CA GLU A 11 -5.26 -0.91 10.61
C GLU A 11 -4.81 -1.43 9.24
N ARG A 12 -4.14 -0.59 8.46
CA ARG A 12 -3.66 -0.88 7.12
C ARG A 12 -2.15 -0.76 7.06
N LEU A 13 -1.46 -1.79 6.53
CA LEU A 13 0.00 -1.81 6.41
C LEU A 13 0.46 -0.90 5.28
N LEU A 14 1.41 -0.01 5.58
CA LEU A 14 2.13 0.81 4.61
C LEU A 14 3.62 0.48 4.58
N ILE A 15 4.17 0.53 3.37
CA ILE A 15 5.60 0.44 3.11
C ILE A 15 6.08 1.73 2.45
N VAL A 16 7.14 2.32 3.00
CA VAL A 16 7.80 3.51 2.43
C VAL A 16 9.26 3.20 2.18
N GLN A 17 9.72 3.29 0.93
CA GLN A 17 11.07 2.86 0.54
C GLN A 17 11.77 3.93 -0.28
N GLU A 18 13.03 4.23 0.03
CA GLU A 18 13.84 5.11 -0.81
C GLU A 18 14.37 4.34 -2.03
N VAL A 19 14.30 4.99 -3.19
CA VAL A 19 14.93 4.49 -4.41
C VAL A 19 16.38 4.99 -4.46
N GLN A 20 17.31 4.10 -4.78
CA GLN A 20 18.71 4.50 -4.96
C GLN A 20 18.86 5.44 -6.17
N ARG A 21 19.74 6.44 -6.06
CA ARG A 21 19.91 7.49 -7.07
C ARG A 21 20.23 6.95 -8.47
N THR A 22 20.97 5.85 -8.55
CA THR A 22 21.36 5.17 -9.80
C THR A 22 20.16 4.61 -10.58
N TRP A 23 19.08 4.26 -9.89
CA TRP A 23 17.92 3.61 -10.49
C TRP A 23 16.79 4.57 -10.86
N LEU A 24 16.79 5.82 -10.37
CA LEU A 24 15.69 6.76 -10.55
C LEU A 24 15.22 6.95 -12.01
N ARG A 25 16.13 6.92 -12.98
CA ARG A 25 15.79 7.16 -14.41
C ARG A 25 15.30 5.92 -15.16
N ARG A 26 15.47 4.74 -14.58
CA ARG A 26 15.16 3.44 -15.22
C ARG A 26 14.32 2.56 -14.29
N LEU A 27 13.70 3.18 -13.29
CA LEU A 27 12.91 2.48 -12.30
C LEU A 27 11.64 1.96 -12.97
N ASP A 28 11.49 0.64 -12.99
CA ASP A 28 10.21 0.01 -13.27
C ASP A 28 9.41 -0.02 -11.97
N THR A 29 8.50 0.93 -11.82
CA THR A 29 7.74 1.13 -10.58
C THR A 29 6.78 -0.03 -10.32
N GLU A 30 6.11 -0.53 -11.36
CA GLU A 30 5.14 -1.63 -11.24
C GLU A 30 5.84 -2.91 -10.80
N ALA A 31 6.96 -3.27 -11.43
CA ALA A 31 7.73 -4.44 -11.03
C ALA A 31 8.21 -4.36 -9.57
N VAL A 32 8.58 -3.16 -9.10
CA VAL A 32 8.99 -2.93 -7.71
C VAL A 32 7.80 -3.04 -6.75
N PHE A 33 6.65 -2.48 -7.10
CA PHE A 33 5.44 -2.61 -6.29
C PHE A 33 5.02 -4.07 -6.14
N ASP A 34 5.02 -4.83 -7.24
CA ASP A 34 4.69 -6.25 -7.26
C ASP A 34 5.63 -7.04 -6.36
N ALA A 35 6.94 -6.87 -6.53
CA ALA A 35 7.95 -7.55 -5.74
C ALA A 35 7.83 -7.25 -4.23
N ILE A 36 7.52 -6.01 -3.85
CA ILE A 36 7.31 -5.65 -2.44
C ILE A 36 6.07 -6.36 -1.89
N ARG A 37 4.95 -6.36 -2.64
CA ARG A 37 3.69 -6.98 -2.19
C ARG A 37 3.83 -8.49 -2.04
N GLU A 38 4.43 -9.15 -3.03
CA GLU A 38 4.72 -10.59 -3.01
C GLU A 38 5.62 -10.95 -1.82
N ALA A 39 6.77 -10.28 -1.68
CA ALA A 39 7.70 -10.58 -0.60
C ALA A 39 7.11 -10.37 0.80
N VAL A 40 6.26 -9.36 0.99
CA VAL A 40 5.57 -9.13 2.27
C VAL A 40 4.51 -10.20 2.51
N SER A 41 3.70 -10.53 1.50
CA SER A 41 2.69 -11.58 1.60
C SER A 41 3.31 -12.93 1.92
N ASP A 42 4.33 -13.34 1.18
CA ASP A 42 4.95 -14.67 1.31
C ASP A 42 5.66 -14.86 2.64
N ARG A 43 6.29 -13.80 3.16
CA ARG A 43 7.10 -13.89 4.39
C ARG A 43 6.32 -13.61 5.66
N HIS A 44 5.27 -12.81 5.57
CA HIS A 44 4.57 -12.28 6.74
C HIS A 44 3.06 -12.55 6.73
N GLU A 45 2.50 -13.10 5.66
CA GLU A 45 1.06 -13.33 5.49
C GLU A 45 0.25 -12.03 5.66
N LEU A 46 0.86 -10.90 5.29
CA LEU A 46 0.26 -9.57 5.39
C LEU A 46 0.02 -8.97 4.01
N VAL A 47 -1.11 -8.28 3.88
CA VAL A 47 -1.45 -7.51 2.69
C VAL A 47 -0.96 -6.07 2.87
N VAL A 48 -0.13 -5.59 1.95
CA VAL A 48 0.27 -4.19 1.90
C VAL A 48 -0.86 -3.37 1.28
N HIS A 49 -1.27 -2.30 1.96
CA HIS A 49 -2.34 -1.42 1.51
C HIS A 49 -1.80 -0.23 0.71
N ASP A 50 -0.70 0.42 1.12
CA ASP A 50 -0.03 1.42 0.29
C ASP A 50 1.50 1.22 0.26
N ILE A 51 2.10 1.54 -0.88
CA ILE A 51 3.54 1.59 -1.07
C ILE A 51 3.91 2.97 -1.59
N VAL A 52 4.88 3.62 -0.95
CA VAL A 52 5.43 4.90 -1.37
C VAL A 52 6.92 4.75 -1.67
N LEU A 53 7.31 4.99 -2.91
CA LEU A 53 8.72 5.04 -3.33
C LEU A 53 9.20 6.48 -3.25
N LEU A 54 10.18 6.77 -2.40
CA LEU A 54 10.71 8.11 -2.18
C LEU A 54 11.95 8.40 -3.02
N ARG A 55 12.22 9.68 -3.24
CA ARG A 55 13.53 10.15 -3.67
C ARG A 55 14.62 9.77 -2.64
N PRO A 56 15.90 9.61 -3.04
CA PRO A 56 16.98 9.32 -2.11
C PRO A 56 17.10 10.36 -1.00
N ALA A 57 17.46 9.93 0.21
CA ALA A 57 17.67 10.78 1.38
C ALA A 57 16.42 11.58 1.82
N ARG A 58 15.23 11.03 1.59
CA ARG A 58 13.94 11.62 2.01
C ARG A 58 13.26 10.85 3.13
N LEU A 59 13.69 9.63 3.43
CA LEU A 59 13.13 8.88 4.55
C LEU A 59 13.63 9.48 5.87
N PRO A 60 12.72 9.87 6.79
CA PRO A 60 13.10 10.41 8.09
C PRO A 60 14.00 9.45 8.88
N LYS A 61 15.16 9.95 9.30
CA LYS A 61 16.17 9.20 10.05
C LYS A 61 16.72 10.06 11.19
N THR A 62 17.12 9.41 12.28
CA THR A 62 17.90 10.05 13.35
C THR A 62 19.28 10.46 12.82
N SER A 63 20.01 11.28 13.58
CA SER A 63 21.42 11.63 13.27
C SER A 63 22.32 10.40 13.14
N SER A 64 22.00 9.30 13.83
CA SER A 64 22.67 8.00 13.74
C SER A 64 22.20 7.10 12.58
N GLY A 65 21.30 7.60 11.73
CA GLY A 65 20.79 6.88 10.55
C GLY A 65 19.63 5.92 10.82
N LYS A 66 19.11 5.81 12.05
CA LYS A 66 17.97 4.94 12.35
C LYS A 66 16.69 5.53 11.78
N VAL A 67 15.87 4.72 11.13
CA VAL A 67 14.58 5.15 10.57
C VAL A 67 13.63 5.62 11.66
N GLN A 68 13.10 6.83 11.52
CA GLN A 68 12.09 7.41 12.40
C GLN A 68 10.68 7.09 11.87
N ARG A 69 10.20 5.87 12.13
CA ARG A 69 8.91 5.38 11.59
C ARG A 69 7.73 6.28 11.92
N ARG A 70 7.64 6.79 13.15
CA ARG A 70 6.55 7.72 13.58
C ARG A 70 6.58 9.04 12.81
N ALA A 71 7.75 9.61 12.57
CA ALA A 71 7.88 10.83 11.77
C ALA A 71 7.49 10.58 10.31
N CYS A 72 7.90 9.43 9.75
CA CYS A 72 7.51 9.03 8.40
C CYS A 72 6.00 8.81 8.27
N GLN A 73 5.36 8.18 9.27
CA GLN A 73 3.91 8.01 9.33
C GLN A 73 3.19 9.36 9.41
N ALA A 74 3.66 10.28 10.24
CA ALA A 74 3.10 11.63 10.34
C ALA A 74 3.20 12.40 9.00
N GLN A 75 4.36 12.35 8.33
CA GLN A 75 4.54 12.95 7.01
C GLN A 75 3.65 12.30 5.93
N PHE A 76 3.45 10.99 5.99
CA PHE A 76 2.50 10.30 5.11
C PHE A 76 1.08 10.82 5.30
N LEU A 77 0.61 10.88 6.55
CA LEU A 77 -0.73 11.37 6.89
C LEU A 77 -0.93 12.85 6.52
N ALA A 78 0.14 13.64 6.56
CA ALA A 78 0.14 15.04 6.14
C ALA A 78 0.28 15.24 4.62
N GLY A 79 0.54 14.18 3.84
CA GLY A 79 0.79 14.28 2.40
C GLY A 79 2.13 14.95 2.04
N GLU A 80 3.10 14.90 2.94
CA GLU A 80 4.40 15.61 2.84
C GLU A 80 5.54 14.73 2.31
N LEU A 81 5.26 13.47 2.00
CA LEU A 81 6.29 12.57 1.49
C LEU A 81 6.71 12.95 0.06
N ASP A 82 8.02 13.02 -0.14
CA ASP A 82 8.62 13.32 -1.43
C ASP A 82 8.71 12.08 -2.34
N ALA A 83 7.54 11.69 -2.87
CA ALA A 83 7.34 10.47 -3.65
C ALA A 83 7.83 10.60 -5.11
N VAL A 84 8.45 9.52 -5.59
CA VAL A 84 8.71 9.23 -7.00
C VAL A 84 7.50 8.51 -7.61
N ALA A 85 6.93 7.57 -6.86
CA ALA A 85 5.75 6.82 -7.26
C ALA A 85 5.00 6.30 -6.03
N GLU A 86 3.70 6.09 -6.19
CA GLU A 86 2.82 5.53 -5.17
C GLU A 86 1.97 4.42 -5.76
N TRP A 87 1.75 3.38 -4.98
CA TRP A 87 0.76 2.34 -5.25
C TRP A 87 -0.19 2.25 -4.08
N ARG A 88 -1.48 2.08 -4.36
CA ARG A 88 -2.53 1.91 -3.35
C ARG A 88 -3.41 0.74 -3.72
N GLN A 89 -3.75 -0.07 -2.73
CA GLN A 89 -4.66 -1.18 -2.90
C GLN A 89 -6.02 -0.63 -3.35
N PRO A 90 -6.59 -1.13 -4.47
CA PRO A 90 -7.90 -0.70 -4.91
C PRO A 90 -8.94 -1.08 -3.86
N GLU A 91 -9.75 -0.10 -3.44
CA GLU A 91 -10.90 -0.39 -2.58
C GLU A 91 -11.93 -1.19 -3.40
N VAL A 92 -12.17 -2.44 -3.00
CA VAL A 92 -13.23 -3.26 -3.59
C VAL A 92 -14.55 -2.56 -3.28
N LYS A 93 -15.16 -1.92 -4.28
CA LYS A 93 -16.53 -1.44 -4.15
C LYS A 93 -17.42 -2.67 -4.08
N GLU A 94 -18.20 -2.77 -3.02
CA GLU A 94 -19.20 -3.81 -2.85
C GLU A 94 -20.12 -3.81 -4.07
N ILE A 95 -20.01 -4.85 -4.90
CA ILE A 95 -20.91 -5.04 -6.04
C ILE A 95 -22.26 -5.40 -5.42
N ARG A 96 -23.22 -4.47 -5.44
CA ARG A 96 -24.61 -4.80 -5.13
C ARG A 96 -25.07 -5.81 -6.15
N PHE A 97 -25.11 -7.09 -5.76
CA PHE A 97 -25.77 -8.13 -6.52
C PHE A 97 -27.23 -7.68 -6.72
N ILE A 98 -27.56 -7.20 -7.92
CA ILE A 98 -28.95 -7.08 -8.34
C ILE A 98 -29.46 -8.52 -8.35
N ARG A 99 -30.22 -8.87 -7.31
CA ARG A 99 -30.94 -10.14 -7.21
C ARG A 99 -31.92 -10.17 -8.36
N LEU A 100 -31.52 -10.71 -9.50
CA LEU A 100 -32.44 -11.18 -10.53
C LEU A 100 -33.35 -12.18 -9.81
N LYS A 101 -34.58 -11.75 -9.51
CA LYS A 101 -35.66 -12.64 -9.10
C LYS A 101 -35.88 -13.61 -10.27
N ARG A 102 -35.09 -14.68 -10.31
CA ARG A 102 -35.46 -15.90 -11.00
C ARG A 102 -36.63 -16.44 -10.20
N THR A 103 -37.84 -16.16 -10.68
CA THR A 103 -39.05 -16.81 -10.18
C THR A 103 -38.86 -18.29 -10.38
N TRP A 104 -38.55 -19.00 -9.30
CA TRP A 104 -38.82 -20.42 -9.22
C TRP A 104 -40.34 -20.52 -9.28
N SER A 105 -40.85 -20.93 -10.43
CA SER A 105 -42.23 -21.42 -10.52
C SER A 105 -42.17 -22.80 -9.93
N ASP A 106 -42.80 -22.97 -8.78
CA ASP A 106 -43.18 -24.27 -8.25
C ASP A 106 -44.03 -24.96 -9.32
N GLU A 107 -43.41 -25.80 -10.13
CA GLU A 107 -44.10 -26.93 -10.75
C GLU A 107 -43.97 -28.09 -9.77
N GLU A 108 -45.03 -28.28 -9.01
CA GLU A 108 -45.37 -29.48 -8.26
C GLU A 108 -46.88 -29.72 -8.46
N PRO A 109 -47.36 -30.96 -8.56
CA PRO A 109 -46.92 -32.09 -9.39
C PRO A 109 -47.87 -32.38 -10.58
#